data_AF-A0A5J6KXD8-F1
#
_entry.id   AF-A0A5J6KXD8-F1
#
_cell.length_a   1.000
_cell.length_b   1.000
_cell.length_c   1.000
_cell.angle_alpha   90.00
_cell.angle_beta   90.00
_cell.angle_gamma   90.00
#
_symmetry.space_group_name_H-M   'P 1'
#
loop_
_entity.id
_entity.type
_entity.pdbx_description
1 polymer ?
#
loop_
_entity_poly.entity_id
_entity_poly.type
_entity_poly.pdbx_seq_one_letter_code
_entity_poly.pdbx_strand_id
1 'polypeptide(L)'
;MQLTDEERRMRDGAEGDAVAAAMDLLIRYGEALDAERLCETRNVAGTMTQPSPAKAQLFAEGGWERVFAVVNLDCDRPLDIPRMKVPTCQLQHGFGEDAVGISPYPTRNIELQADAESFVSERGVNILATCTPYQVGNLPVRGEHCAWMESSAVVYANSVLGARTNCEGTASTGAASLTGRIPYWGNHLTENRFATRSVRADVPIDGFQEWGMFGYFVGEQVGEERPAVSGALVRPDLADLKHFGAATATSGGVEIFHMPGITPEAPTLEAAFDGGPVPTPIVYGEPERRAVYEALNDQGSSTDVDFVLLGCPHASLDQIAEIAFLLEGRTLHADTELWIMTPRALRTMADRNGYTAIIRRAGGRLLTDSCPAMSKAAPEGTRVFATDSAKQAHYLPAILGIEAWFGTLAECVDAAVTGRWRGGLRR
;
A
#
# COMPACT_ATOMS: atom_id res chain seq x y z
N MET A 1 21.75 -1.07 22.84
CA MET A 1 22.10 -0.82 21.42
C MET A 1 23.54 -0.32 21.27
N GLN A 2 24.26 -0.77 20.24
CA GLN A 2 25.59 -0.31 19.87
C GLN A 2 25.48 0.82 18.83
N LEU A 3 25.98 1.99 19.18
CA LEU A 3 25.99 3.16 18.30
C LEU A 3 27.39 3.38 17.71
N THR A 4 27.46 3.91 16.50
CA THR A 4 28.68 4.45 15.90
C THR A 4 29.03 5.83 16.50
N ASP A 5 30.22 6.35 16.20
CA ASP A 5 30.58 7.72 16.61
C ASP A 5 29.70 8.78 15.95
N GLU A 6 29.27 8.56 14.70
CA GLU A 6 28.34 9.45 14.01
C GLU A 6 26.97 9.45 14.69
N GLU A 7 26.43 8.28 15.02
CA GLU A 7 25.13 8.16 15.70
C GLU A 7 25.16 8.75 17.11
N ARG A 8 26.26 8.58 17.85
CA ARG A 8 26.46 9.28 19.14
C ARG A 8 26.44 10.79 18.96
N ARG A 9 27.14 11.32 17.96
CA ARG A 9 27.16 12.76 17.66
C ARG A 9 25.77 13.29 17.30
N MET A 10 25.00 12.57 16.49
CA MET A 10 23.62 12.94 16.15
C MET A 10 22.75 12.99 17.41
N ARG A 11 22.79 11.93 18.25
CA ARG A 11 22.07 11.88 19.54
C ARG A 11 22.46 13.01 20.48
N ASP A 12 23.75 13.36 20.53
CA ASP A 12 24.29 14.38 21.43
C ASP A 12 24.08 15.82 20.89
N GLY A 13 23.32 16.00 19.80
CA GLY A 13 22.89 17.30 19.29
C GLY A 13 23.83 17.97 18.29
N ALA A 14 24.86 17.27 17.79
CA ALA A 14 25.81 17.87 16.83
C ALA A 14 25.18 18.25 15.48
N GLU A 15 24.01 17.70 15.15
CA GLU A 15 23.21 17.99 13.95
C GLU A 15 21.88 18.70 14.28
N GLY A 16 21.73 19.23 15.50
CA GLY A 16 20.55 19.96 15.95
C GLY A 16 19.52 19.11 16.74
N ASP A 17 18.63 19.82 17.43
CA ASP A 17 17.71 19.22 18.41
C ASP A 17 16.70 18.23 17.80
N ALA A 18 16.25 18.48 16.57
CA ALA A 18 15.32 17.57 15.88
C ALA A 18 15.98 16.24 15.52
N VAL A 19 17.24 16.27 15.08
CA VAL A 19 18.02 15.05 14.79
C VAL A 19 18.35 14.31 16.09
N ALA A 20 18.65 15.01 17.18
CA ALA A 20 18.84 14.41 18.49
C ALA A 20 17.57 13.71 19.00
N ALA A 21 16.40 14.36 18.87
CA ALA A 21 15.11 13.76 19.22
C ALA A 21 14.78 12.54 18.35
N ALA A 22 15.05 12.60 17.04
CA ALA A 22 14.91 11.47 16.13
C ALA A 22 15.80 10.29 16.56
N MET A 23 17.06 10.55 16.91
CA MET A 23 17.97 9.52 17.39
C MET A 23 17.52 8.90 18.71
N ASP A 24 17.06 9.71 19.68
CA ASP A 24 16.49 9.21 20.93
C ASP A 24 15.32 8.26 20.67
N LEU A 25 14.39 8.65 19.78
CA LEU A 25 13.27 7.82 19.37
C LEU A 25 13.75 6.49 18.78
N LEU A 26 14.69 6.52 17.83
CA LEU A 26 15.18 5.30 17.17
C LEU A 26 15.94 4.37 18.13
N ILE A 27 16.65 4.95 19.12
CA ILE A 27 17.32 4.17 20.16
C ILE A 27 16.28 3.47 21.04
N ARG A 28 15.29 4.20 21.57
CA ARG A 28 14.20 3.61 22.36
C ARG A 28 13.43 2.55 21.57
N TYR A 29 13.14 2.85 20.30
CA TYR A 29 12.42 1.94 19.41
C TYR A 29 13.23 0.66 19.18
N GLY A 30 14.51 0.76 18.81
CA GLY A 30 15.31 -0.44 18.59
C GLY A 30 15.64 -1.19 19.87
N GLU A 31 15.75 -0.54 21.04
CA GLU A 31 15.86 -1.24 22.32
C GLU A 31 14.60 -2.05 22.65
N ALA A 32 13.41 -1.53 22.34
CA ALA A 32 12.16 -2.27 22.50
C ALA A 32 12.02 -3.47 21.53
N LEU A 33 12.80 -3.49 20.45
CA LEU A 33 12.85 -4.53 19.44
C LEU A 33 14.04 -5.49 19.60
N ASP A 34 14.83 -5.33 20.67
CA ASP A 34 16.09 -6.05 20.89
C ASP A 34 17.10 -5.88 19.73
N ALA A 35 17.04 -4.76 19.00
CA ALA A 35 17.97 -4.45 17.93
C ALA A 35 19.36 -4.11 18.48
N GLU A 36 20.37 -4.90 18.10
CA GLU A 36 21.74 -4.69 18.59
C GLU A 36 22.35 -3.38 18.09
N ARG A 37 21.95 -2.90 16.91
CA ARG A 37 22.50 -1.72 16.25
C ARG A 37 21.46 -1.07 15.33
N LEU A 38 21.78 0.11 14.80
CA LEU A 38 21.06 0.72 13.68
C LEU A 38 21.70 0.30 12.35
N CYS A 39 20.94 0.34 11.26
CA CYS A 39 21.47 0.30 9.90
C CYS A 39 21.24 1.63 9.18
N GLU A 40 22.07 1.88 8.18
CA GLU A 40 21.91 3.04 7.30
C GLU A 40 20.74 2.79 6.35
N THR A 41 19.88 3.79 6.18
CA THR A 41 18.88 3.82 5.12
C THR A 41 19.10 5.01 4.21
N ARG A 42 18.87 4.82 2.91
CA ARG A 42 18.95 5.89 1.90
C ARG A 42 17.64 6.07 1.14
N ASN A 43 16.57 5.43 1.62
CA ASN A 43 15.24 5.47 1.02
C ASN A 43 14.17 5.35 2.10
N VAL A 44 13.44 6.44 2.31
CA VAL A 44 12.32 6.51 3.25
C VAL A 44 11.03 6.76 2.49
N ALA A 45 10.00 5.96 2.78
CA ALA A 45 8.66 6.16 2.22
C ALA A 45 7.65 6.17 3.36
N GLY A 46 7.10 7.34 3.69
CA GLY A 46 6.24 7.51 4.86
C GLY A 46 4.99 8.34 4.58
N THR A 47 4.09 8.37 5.56
CA THR A 47 2.85 9.15 5.49
C THR A 47 2.84 10.24 6.57
N MET A 48 3.28 11.44 6.19
CA MET A 48 3.41 12.61 7.07
C MET A 48 2.19 13.54 6.99
N THR A 49 1.55 13.60 5.83
CA THR A 49 0.54 14.61 5.47
C THR A 49 -0.91 14.24 5.80
N GLN A 50 -1.20 12.96 6.07
CA GLN A 50 -2.57 12.49 6.31
C GLN A 50 -3.24 13.30 7.43
N PRO A 51 -4.38 13.99 7.19
CA PRO A 51 -5.03 14.81 8.19
C PRO A 51 -5.73 13.95 9.25
N SER A 52 -5.77 14.46 10.48
CA SER A 52 -6.51 13.86 11.60
C SER A 52 -6.93 14.95 12.60
N PRO A 53 -7.93 14.69 13.47
CA PRO A 53 -8.31 15.64 14.51
C PRO A 53 -7.13 16.06 15.40
N ALA A 54 -6.27 15.11 15.77
CA ALA A 54 -5.07 15.38 16.57
C ALA A 54 -4.07 16.29 15.83
N LYS A 55 -3.79 16.01 14.54
CA LYS A 55 -2.89 16.87 13.74
C LYS A 55 -3.47 18.27 13.55
N ALA A 56 -4.78 18.38 13.34
CA ALA A 56 -5.44 19.69 13.19
C ALA A 56 -5.33 20.53 14.46
N GLN A 57 -5.43 19.91 15.64
CA GLN A 57 -5.23 20.60 16.92
C GLN A 57 -3.76 21.04 17.08
N LEU A 58 -2.81 20.12 16.89
CA LEU A 58 -1.38 20.43 16.99
C LEU A 58 -0.94 21.54 16.01
N PHE A 59 -1.50 21.53 14.80
CA PHE A 59 -1.27 22.57 13.80
C PHE A 59 -1.78 23.94 14.29
N ALA A 60 -2.95 23.99 14.92
CA ALA A 60 -3.47 25.24 15.50
C ALA A 60 -2.63 25.73 16.69
N GLU A 61 -2.01 24.83 17.44
CA GLU A 61 -1.17 25.15 18.60
C GLU A 61 0.22 25.68 18.22
N GLY A 62 0.82 25.17 17.15
CA GLY A 62 2.21 25.51 16.81
C GLY A 62 2.65 25.21 15.38
N GLY A 63 1.71 25.14 14.43
CA GLY A 63 1.99 24.87 13.02
C GLY A 63 2.51 23.46 12.74
N TRP A 64 3.03 23.25 11.53
CA TRP A 64 3.51 21.94 11.10
C TRP A 64 4.79 21.48 11.79
N GLU A 65 5.60 22.39 12.34
CA GLU A 65 6.74 22.00 13.18
C GLU A 65 6.30 21.31 14.47
N ARG A 66 5.25 21.84 15.13
CA ARG A 66 4.64 21.18 16.29
C ARG A 66 4.06 19.82 15.92
N VAL A 67 3.36 19.73 14.79
CA VAL A 67 2.83 18.44 14.30
C VAL A 67 3.96 17.44 14.05
N PHE A 68 5.04 17.87 13.39
CA PHE A 68 6.15 17.00 13.06
C PHE A 68 6.87 16.53 14.33
N ALA A 69 7.20 17.46 15.25
CA ALA A 69 7.84 17.16 16.52
C ALA A 69 7.06 16.11 17.34
N VAL A 70 5.74 16.27 17.47
CA VAL A 70 4.92 15.35 18.27
C VAL A 70 4.69 14.03 17.55
N VAL A 71 4.21 14.09 16.30
CA VAL A 71 3.71 12.90 15.60
C VAL A 71 4.83 12.06 15.00
N ASN A 72 5.90 12.71 14.54
CA ASN A 72 7.00 12.03 13.85
C ASN A 72 8.22 11.83 14.76
N LEU A 73 8.40 12.64 15.81
CA LEU A 73 9.58 12.58 16.68
C LEU A 73 9.26 12.27 18.14
N ASP A 74 7.98 12.04 18.50
CA ASP A 74 7.55 11.76 19.87
C ASP A 74 8.10 12.81 20.86
N CYS A 75 8.09 14.09 20.45
CA CYS A 75 8.72 15.18 21.18
C CYS A 75 7.76 16.34 21.41
N ASP A 76 7.55 16.69 22.69
CA ASP A 76 6.67 17.78 23.06
C ASP A 76 7.30 19.18 23.01
N ARG A 77 8.62 19.26 22.83
CA ARG A 77 9.32 20.53 22.77
C ARG A 77 9.19 21.15 21.37
N PRO A 78 9.23 22.49 21.25
CA PRO A 78 9.40 23.15 19.96
C PRO A 78 10.73 22.70 19.33
N LEU A 79 10.68 22.32 18.04
CA LEU A 79 11.84 21.87 17.28
C LEU A 79 11.81 22.56 15.91
N ASP A 80 12.94 23.13 15.49
CA ASP A 80 13.18 23.49 14.09
C ASP A 80 13.43 22.22 13.30
N ILE A 81 12.59 21.94 12.30
CA ILE A 81 12.66 20.69 11.53
C ILE A 81 13.50 20.92 10.28
N PRO A 82 14.72 20.36 10.21
CA PRO A 82 15.60 20.59 9.08
C PRO A 82 15.13 19.83 7.84
N ARG A 83 15.81 20.08 6.72
CA ARG A 83 15.65 19.27 5.51
C ARG A 83 15.96 17.80 5.81
N MET A 84 15.19 16.89 5.21
CA MET A 84 15.44 15.45 5.31
C MET A 84 16.86 15.11 4.83
N LYS A 85 17.58 14.30 5.62
CA LYS A 85 18.98 13.90 5.36
C LYS A 85 19.07 12.91 4.21
N VAL A 86 18.02 12.12 3.97
CA VAL A 86 17.97 11.06 2.95
C VAL A 86 16.79 11.22 2.01
N PRO A 87 16.88 10.71 0.76
CA PRO A 87 15.74 10.66 -0.16
C PRO A 87 14.49 10.11 0.53
N THR A 88 13.47 10.95 0.60
CA THR A 88 12.22 10.67 1.31
C THR A 88 11.05 10.95 0.39
N CYS A 89 10.07 10.06 0.36
CA CYS A 89 8.82 10.28 -0.36
C CYS A 89 7.61 10.16 0.56
N GLN A 90 6.58 10.90 0.19
CA GLN A 90 5.27 10.88 0.80
C GLN A 90 4.40 9.85 0.06
N LEU A 91 3.83 8.91 0.82
CA LEU A 91 2.89 7.88 0.34
C LEU A 91 1.46 8.45 0.19
N GLN A 92 0.48 7.58 -0.08
CA GLN A 92 -0.90 7.97 -0.34
C GLN A 92 -1.53 8.84 0.76
N HIS A 93 -2.51 9.62 0.37
CA HIS A 93 -3.28 10.48 1.26
C HIS A 93 -4.73 10.04 1.39
N GLY A 94 -5.52 10.89 2.08
CA GLY A 94 -6.96 10.93 1.92
C GLY A 94 -7.32 11.48 0.55
N PHE A 95 -8.46 12.16 0.39
CA PHE A 95 -8.80 12.72 -0.91
C PHE A 95 -8.03 14.00 -1.24
N GLY A 96 -7.71 14.19 -2.54
CA GLY A 96 -7.11 15.40 -3.08
C GLY A 96 -8.12 16.41 -3.65
N GLU A 97 -7.60 17.50 -4.22
CA GLU A 97 -8.40 18.59 -4.81
C GLU A 97 -9.36 18.11 -5.92
N ASP A 98 -8.96 17.08 -6.67
CA ASP A 98 -9.76 16.52 -7.75
C ASP A 98 -10.98 15.71 -7.28
N ALA A 99 -11.17 15.57 -5.97
CA ALA A 99 -12.34 14.94 -5.35
C ALA A 99 -13.32 15.95 -4.72
N VAL A 100 -13.04 17.26 -4.75
CA VAL A 100 -13.94 18.29 -4.22
C VAL A 100 -15.27 18.27 -4.97
N GLY A 101 -16.38 18.17 -4.22
CA GLY A 101 -17.73 18.08 -4.78
C GLY A 101 -18.07 16.71 -5.39
N ILE A 102 -17.19 15.72 -5.24
CA ILE A 102 -17.37 14.34 -5.71
C ILE A 102 -17.45 13.39 -4.52
N SER A 103 -16.48 13.50 -3.61
CA SER A 103 -16.44 12.72 -2.37
C SER A 103 -17.00 13.56 -1.22
N PRO A 104 -17.71 12.96 -0.24
CA PRO A 104 -18.14 13.66 0.98
C PRO A 104 -16.96 13.99 1.94
N TYR A 105 -15.72 13.88 1.46
CA TYR A 105 -14.53 14.20 2.23
C TYR A 105 -14.45 15.71 2.53
N PRO A 106 -14.25 16.13 3.80
CA PRO A 106 -14.28 17.54 4.15
C PRO A 106 -13.19 18.36 3.44
N THR A 107 -13.56 19.46 2.78
CA THR A 107 -12.61 20.36 2.09
C THR A 107 -11.50 20.85 3.02
N ARG A 108 -11.80 21.12 4.28
CA ARG A 108 -10.80 21.50 5.30
C ARG A 108 -9.68 20.47 5.46
N ASN A 109 -9.96 19.18 5.28
CA ASN A 109 -8.95 18.14 5.36
C ASN A 109 -8.04 18.16 4.13
N ILE A 110 -8.58 18.48 2.95
CA ILE A 110 -7.82 18.67 1.72
C ILE A 110 -6.88 19.89 1.86
N GLU A 111 -7.40 20.99 2.38
CA GLU A 111 -6.61 22.21 2.66
C GLU A 111 -5.48 21.93 3.65
N LEU A 112 -5.79 21.29 4.79
CA LEU A 112 -4.78 20.93 5.79
C LEU A 112 -3.71 20.00 5.20
N GLN A 113 -4.10 19.05 4.36
CA GLN A 113 -3.16 18.16 3.69
C GLN A 113 -2.25 18.92 2.71
N ALA A 114 -2.80 19.85 1.93
CA ALA A 114 -2.01 20.68 1.01
C ALA A 114 -1.01 21.59 1.75
N ASP A 115 -1.40 22.13 2.91
CA ASP A 115 -0.48 22.86 3.80
C ASP A 115 0.65 21.94 4.30
N ALA A 116 0.32 20.68 4.66
CA ALA A 116 1.30 19.70 5.09
C ALA A 116 2.28 19.32 3.97
N GLU A 117 1.78 19.11 2.76
CA GLU A 117 2.58 18.84 1.56
C GLU A 117 3.58 19.96 1.30
N SER A 118 3.14 21.21 1.42
CA SER A 118 4.02 22.40 1.29
C SER A 118 5.13 22.36 2.35
N PHE A 119 4.77 22.13 3.62
CA PHE A 119 5.74 22.06 4.72
C PHE A 119 6.82 20.97 4.53
N VAL A 120 6.42 19.75 4.13
CA VAL A 120 7.38 18.63 3.99
C VAL A 120 8.17 18.71 2.67
N SER A 121 7.58 19.25 1.59
CA SER A 121 8.27 19.40 0.31
C SER A 121 9.37 20.45 0.35
N GLU A 122 9.16 21.56 1.08
CA GLU A 122 10.22 22.54 1.39
C GLU A 122 11.41 21.90 2.14
N ARG A 123 11.15 20.80 2.86
CA ARG A 123 12.16 19.99 3.56
C ARG A 123 12.66 18.81 2.73
N GLY A 124 12.38 18.79 1.43
CA GLY A 124 12.95 17.83 0.47
C GLY A 124 12.21 16.50 0.35
N VAL A 125 10.98 16.39 0.86
CA VAL A 125 10.13 15.22 0.66
C VAL A 125 9.47 15.28 -0.72
N ASN A 126 9.60 14.20 -1.50
CA ASN A 126 8.92 14.08 -2.79
C ASN A 126 7.45 13.66 -2.59
N ILE A 127 6.51 14.48 -3.05
CA ILE A 127 5.07 14.22 -2.93
C ILE A 127 4.62 13.25 -4.04
N LEU A 128 4.91 11.96 -3.86
CA LEU A 128 4.47 10.89 -4.77
C LEU A 128 2.99 10.55 -4.59
N ALA A 129 2.51 10.70 -3.34
CA ALA A 129 1.12 10.57 -2.93
C ALA A 129 0.44 9.26 -3.37
N THR A 130 1.15 8.13 -3.24
CA THR A 130 0.63 6.82 -3.66
C THR A 130 1.09 5.67 -2.76
N CYS A 131 0.25 4.65 -2.61
CA CYS A 131 0.57 3.37 -1.94
C CYS A 131 1.46 2.46 -2.79
N THR A 132 1.82 2.91 -3.99
CA THR A 132 2.62 2.17 -4.97
C THR A 132 3.79 3.03 -5.45
N PRO A 133 4.66 3.50 -4.54
CA PRO A 133 5.70 4.49 -4.88
C PRO A 133 6.68 3.97 -5.93
N TYR A 134 6.84 2.64 -6.03
CA TYR A 134 7.61 1.96 -7.07
C TYR A 134 7.04 2.15 -8.49
N GLN A 135 5.74 2.40 -8.66
CA GLN A 135 5.16 2.71 -9.98
C GLN A 135 5.51 4.11 -10.47
N VAL A 136 6.00 4.99 -9.60
CA VAL A 136 6.29 6.40 -9.89
C VAL A 136 7.74 6.79 -9.56
N GLY A 137 8.64 5.81 -9.57
CA GLY A 137 10.08 6.03 -9.57
C GLY A 137 10.81 5.80 -8.24
N ASN A 138 10.12 5.46 -7.14
CA ASN A 138 10.81 5.07 -5.91
C ASN A 138 11.19 3.57 -5.96
N LEU A 139 12.34 3.27 -6.57
CA LEU A 139 12.81 1.92 -6.83
C LEU A 139 14.13 1.66 -6.07
N PRO A 140 14.07 1.15 -4.83
CA PRO A 140 15.27 0.71 -4.12
C PRO A 140 15.93 -0.47 -4.85
N VAL A 141 17.26 -0.56 -4.73
CA VAL A 141 17.99 -1.68 -5.31
C VAL A 141 17.97 -2.90 -4.38
N ARG A 142 18.21 -4.09 -4.94
CA ARG A 142 18.27 -5.33 -4.16
C ARG A 142 19.27 -5.21 -3.01
N GLY A 143 18.84 -5.56 -1.80
CA GLY A 143 19.60 -5.52 -0.56
C GLY A 143 19.60 -4.16 0.14
N GLU A 144 19.03 -3.11 -0.46
CA GLU A 144 18.98 -1.78 0.15
C GLU A 144 18.09 -1.77 1.40
N HIS A 145 18.63 -1.26 2.50
CA HIS A 145 17.88 -1.02 3.73
C HIS A 145 17.01 0.24 3.58
N CYS A 146 15.71 0.07 3.69
CA CYS A 146 14.71 1.12 3.54
C CYS A 146 13.92 1.29 4.85
N ALA A 147 13.27 2.43 5.02
CA ALA A 147 12.24 2.62 6.05
C ALA A 147 10.92 2.97 5.38
N TRP A 148 10.10 1.95 5.09
CA TRP A 148 8.85 2.09 4.35
C TRP A 148 7.63 1.81 5.22
N MET A 149 6.60 2.64 5.05
CA MET A 149 5.25 2.38 5.53
C MET A 149 4.39 1.76 4.41
N GLU A 150 3.12 1.51 4.74
CA GLU A 150 2.09 0.92 3.88
C GLU A 150 2.34 -0.56 3.55
N SER A 151 1.49 -1.42 4.11
CA SER A 151 1.67 -2.89 4.06
C SER A 151 1.85 -3.43 2.64
N SER A 152 1.09 -2.93 1.66
CA SER A 152 1.22 -3.34 0.26
C SER A 152 2.49 -2.82 -0.44
N ALA A 153 3.07 -1.71 0.03
CA ALA A 153 4.35 -1.21 -0.49
C ALA A 153 5.53 -1.99 0.13
N VAL A 154 5.46 -2.26 1.42
CA VAL A 154 6.46 -3.02 2.21
C VAL A 154 6.66 -4.42 1.64
N VAL A 155 5.56 -5.19 1.48
CA VAL A 155 5.64 -6.55 0.94
C VAL A 155 6.18 -6.58 -0.49
N TYR A 156 5.87 -5.57 -1.31
CA TYR A 156 6.39 -5.44 -2.66
C TYR A 156 7.88 -5.08 -2.67
N ALA A 157 8.31 -4.17 -1.79
CA ALA A 157 9.71 -3.80 -1.64
C ALA A 157 10.56 -5.01 -1.24
N ASN A 158 10.11 -5.78 -0.25
CA ASN A 158 10.81 -6.97 0.20
C ASN A 158 10.82 -8.06 -0.88
N SER A 159 9.65 -8.41 -1.42
CA SER A 159 9.51 -9.63 -2.23
C SER A 159 9.85 -9.41 -3.70
N VAL A 160 9.47 -8.27 -4.29
CA VAL A 160 9.61 -8.02 -5.74
C VAL A 160 10.89 -7.26 -6.05
N LEU A 161 11.22 -6.24 -5.24
CA LEU A 161 12.44 -5.44 -5.43
C LEU A 161 13.66 -6.05 -4.72
N GLY A 162 13.44 -6.91 -3.72
CA GLY A 162 14.51 -7.47 -2.89
C GLY A 162 15.15 -6.44 -1.96
N ALA A 163 14.45 -5.34 -1.67
CA ALA A 163 14.86 -4.38 -0.65
C ALA A 163 14.60 -4.95 0.76
N ARG A 164 15.13 -4.28 1.79
CA ARG A 164 15.02 -4.73 3.19
C ARG A 164 14.32 -3.66 4.02
N THR A 165 13.07 -3.91 4.39
CA THR A 165 12.27 -3.01 5.25
C THR A 165 11.30 -3.80 6.11
N ASN A 166 10.96 -3.28 7.28
CA ASN A 166 9.81 -3.73 8.05
C ASN A 166 8.59 -2.86 7.70
N CYS A 167 7.40 -3.18 8.24
CA CYS A 167 6.27 -2.27 8.22
C CYS A 167 6.48 -1.13 9.25
N GLU A 168 7.11 -0.05 8.81
CA GLU A 168 7.43 1.08 9.66
C GLU A 168 6.22 1.96 9.98
N GLY A 169 6.33 2.75 11.06
CA GLY A 169 5.32 3.72 11.47
C GLY A 169 5.69 5.16 11.09
N THR A 170 4.75 6.08 11.34
CA THR A 170 4.96 7.52 11.11
C THR A 170 6.17 8.05 11.87
N ALA A 171 6.33 7.62 13.13
CA ALA A 171 7.41 8.08 13.97
C ALA A 171 8.78 7.52 13.54
N SER A 172 8.86 6.22 13.23
CA SER A 172 10.13 5.62 12.81
C SER A 172 10.56 6.11 11.43
N THR A 173 9.64 6.30 10.48
CA THR A 173 9.98 6.88 9.16
C THR A 173 10.34 8.37 9.23
N GLY A 174 9.65 9.17 10.04
CA GLY A 174 10.00 10.57 10.24
C GLY A 174 11.34 10.77 10.97
N ALA A 175 11.67 9.89 11.91
CA ALA A 175 13.00 9.88 12.52
C ALA A 175 14.08 9.40 11.53
N ALA A 176 13.79 8.36 10.74
CA ALA A 176 14.71 7.84 9.71
C ALA A 176 14.99 8.85 8.60
N SER A 177 14.02 9.70 8.23
CA SER A 177 14.23 10.73 7.20
C SER A 177 15.20 11.82 7.66
N LEU A 178 15.28 12.10 8.97
CA LEU A 178 16.22 13.07 9.55
C LEU A 178 17.60 12.47 9.84
N THR A 179 17.68 11.19 10.20
CA THR A 179 18.93 10.56 10.66
C THR A 179 19.61 9.72 9.57
N GLY A 180 18.86 9.22 8.60
CA GLY A 180 19.32 8.18 7.67
C GLY A 180 19.61 6.86 8.39
N ARG A 181 18.92 6.59 9.51
CA ARG A 181 19.09 5.40 10.35
C ARG A 181 17.74 4.76 10.68
N ILE A 182 17.75 3.44 10.85
CA ILE A 182 16.60 2.65 11.33
C ILE A 182 17.13 1.44 12.13
N PRO A 183 16.41 0.90 13.14
CA PRO A 183 16.87 -0.27 13.87
C PRO A 183 17.13 -1.47 12.94
N TYR A 184 18.24 -2.18 13.16
CA TYR A 184 18.61 -3.35 12.38
C TYR A 184 17.94 -4.60 12.96
N TRP A 185 16.68 -4.83 12.61
CA TRP A 185 15.85 -5.93 13.10
C TRP A 185 14.89 -6.44 12.02
N GLY A 186 14.16 -7.52 12.32
CA GLY A 186 13.11 -8.05 11.44
C GLY A 186 13.66 -8.39 10.05
N ASN A 187 13.01 -7.91 9.00
CA ASN A 187 13.35 -8.12 7.60
C ASN A 187 14.67 -7.45 7.15
N HIS A 188 15.33 -6.69 8.02
CA HIS A 188 16.72 -6.25 7.78
C HIS A 188 17.73 -7.38 7.99
N LEU A 189 17.42 -8.37 8.83
CA LEU A 189 18.25 -9.53 9.13
C LEU A 189 18.09 -10.59 8.04
N THR A 190 19.19 -11.18 7.55
CA THR A 190 19.13 -12.14 6.43
C THR A 190 18.40 -13.42 6.82
N GLU A 191 18.66 -13.92 8.02
CA GLU A 191 18.05 -15.10 8.62
C GLU A 191 16.52 -14.99 8.73
N ASN A 192 16.01 -13.77 8.91
CA ASN A 192 14.57 -13.49 8.99
C ASN A 192 13.91 -13.34 7.63
N ARG A 193 14.65 -13.48 6.53
CA ARG A 193 14.08 -13.35 5.18
C ARG A 193 13.77 -14.70 4.54
N PHE A 194 14.33 -15.80 5.06
CA PHE A 194 14.02 -17.14 4.55
C PHE A 194 12.58 -17.53 4.84
N ALA A 195 11.98 -18.27 3.91
CA ALA A 195 10.65 -18.81 4.02
C ALA A 195 10.54 -19.76 5.22
N THR A 196 9.39 -19.73 5.89
CA THR A 196 9.04 -20.63 7.00
C THR A 196 7.84 -21.52 6.68
N ARG A 197 7.14 -21.21 5.58
CA ARG A 197 5.95 -21.94 5.11
C ARG A 197 6.06 -22.20 3.62
N SER A 198 5.56 -23.36 3.22
CA SER A 198 5.41 -23.74 1.81
C SER A 198 3.93 -23.72 1.47
N VAL A 199 3.54 -23.05 0.39
CA VAL A 199 2.16 -23.06 -0.13
C VAL A 199 2.20 -23.48 -1.60
N ARG A 200 1.31 -24.39 -1.98
CA ARG A 200 1.25 -24.91 -3.36
C ARG A 200 -0.14 -24.72 -3.94
N ALA A 201 -0.22 -24.00 -5.06
CA ALA A 201 -1.43 -23.91 -5.87
C ALA A 201 -1.58 -25.18 -6.73
N ASP A 202 -2.66 -25.93 -6.51
CA ASP A 202 -3.04 -27.10 -7.30
C ASP A 202 -4.10 -26.74 -8.38
N VAL A 203 -4.55 -25.48 -8.39
CA VAL A 203 -5.36 -24.85 -9.44
C VAL A 203 -4.55 -23.77 -10.18
N PRO A 204 -4.81 -23.52 -11.48
CA PRO A 204 -4.13 -22.47 -12.22
C PRO A 204 -4.36 -21.08 -11.59
N ILE A 205 -3.27 -20.38 -11.29
CA ILE A 205 -3.32 -18.97 -10.89
C ILE A 205 -3.03 -18.14 -12.14
N ASP A 206 -4.11 -17.69 -12.78
CA ASP A 206 -4.07 -16.95 -14.05
C ASP A 206 -4.99 -15.73 -13.99
N GLY A 207 -4.40 -14.54 -14.15
CA GLY A 207 -5.10 -13.26 -14.14
C GLY A 207 -5.27 -12.63 -12.75
N PHE A 208 -5.60 -11.34 -12.78
CA PHE A 208 -5.57 -10.45 -11.62
C PHE A 208 -6.44 -10.91 -10.44
N GLN A 209 -7.63 -11.47 -10.71
CA GLN A 209 -8.53 -11.98 -9.68
C GLN A 209 -7.94 -13.19 -8.96
N GLU A 210 -7.41 -14.17 -9.71
CA GLU A 210 -6.81 -15.39 -9.13
C GLU A 210 -5.59 -15.05 -8.27
N TRP A 211 -4.75 -14.11 -8.71
CA TRP A 211 -3.63 -13.62 -7.90
C TRP A 211 -4.07 -12.95 -6.60
N GLY A 212 -5.16 -12.17 -6.64
CA GLY A 212 -5.77 -11.57 -5.45
C GLY A 212 -6.31 -12.62 -4.48
N MET A 213 -7.08 -13.60 -4.97
CA MET A 213 -7.62 -14.69 -4.14
C MET A 213 -6.52 -15.57 -3.56
N PHE A 214 -5.53 -15.96 -4.37
CA PHE A 214 -4.41 -16.77 -3.91
C PHE A 214 -3.59 -16.03 -2.86
N GLY A 215 -3.32 -14.74 -3.04
CA GLY A 215 -2.67 -13.91 -2.03
C GLY A 215 -3.48 -13.81 -0.74
N TYR A 216 -4.80 -13.64 -0.85
CA TYR A 216 -5.69 -13.56 0.30
C TYR A 216 -5.69 -14.86 1.11
N PHE A 217 -5.77 -16.01 0.43
CA PHE A 217 -5.62 -17.34 1.04
C PHE A 217 -4.28 -17.49 1.75
N VAL A 218 -3.18 -17.20 1.05
CA VAL A 218 -1.83 -17.34 1.59
C VAL A 218 -1.69 -16.52 2.87
N GLY A 219 -2.13 -15.26 2.87
CA GLY A 219 -2.07 -14.42 4.06
C GLY A 219 -2.88 -15.01 5.23
N GLU A 220 -4.11 -15.46 5.00
CA GLU A 220 -4.95 -16.06 6.05
C GLU A 220 -4.31 -17.32 6.65
N GLN A 221 -3.68 -18.16 5.82
CA GLN A 221 -3.11 -19.42 6.27
C GLN A 221 -1.78 -19.26 7.02
N VAL A 222 -0.99 -18.24 6.68
CA VAL A 222 0.37 -18.09 7.22
C VAL A 222 0.50 -16.97 8.25
N GLY A 223 -0.45 -16.04 8.32
CA GLY A 223 -0.33 -14.86 9.18
C GLY A 223 0.97 -14.10 8.89
N GLU A 224 1.69 -13.71 9.94
CA GLU A 224 2.95 -12.94 9.85
C GLU A 224 4.17 -13.81 9.47
N GLU A 225 3.95 -15.08 9.09
CA GLU A 225 5.01 -15.95 8.60
C GLU A 225 5.41 -15.65 7.15
N ARG A 226 6.47 -16.31 6.67
CA ARG A 226 7.12 -16.00 5.38
C ARG A 226 6.88 -17.12 4.38
N PRO A 227 5.88 -16.99 3.49
CA PRO A 227 5.53 -18.06 2.56
C PRO A 227 6.48 -18.13 1.36
N ALA A 228 6.88 -19.34 0.98
CA ALA A 228 7.30 -19.67 -0.38
C ALA A 228 6.11 -20.28 -1.14
N VAL A 229 5.70 -19.66 -2.24
CA VAL A 229 4.54 -20.07 -3.04
C VAL A 229 4.97 -20.74 -4.34
N SER A 230 4.33 -21.86 -4.69
CA SER A 230 4.67 -22.68 -5.85
C SER A 230 3.43 -23.33 -6.46
N GLY A 231 3.60 -24.18 -7.48
CA GLY A 231 2.51 -24.94 -8.10
C GLY A 231 2.13 -24.41 -9.49
N ALA A 232 0.84 -24.43 -9.81
CA ALA A 232 0.30 -24.04 -11.11
C ALA A 232 0.21 -22.51 -11.29
N LEU A 233 1.36 -21.83 -11.18
CA LEU A 233 1.47 -20.39 -11.33
C LEU A 233 1.73 -20.02 -12.80
N VAL A 234 0.84 -19.25 -13.42
CA VAL A 234 1.14 -18.58 -14.69
C VAL A 234 2.17 -17.48 -14.43
N ARG A 235 2.96 -17.06 -15.42
CA ARG A 235 3.95 -16.01 -15.22
C ARG A 235 3.24 -14.68 -14.87
N PRO A 236 3.41 -14.14 -13.65
CA PRO A 236 2.75 -12.91 -13.26
C PRO A 236 3.39 -11.70 -13.94
N ASP A 237 2.59 -10.66 -14.14
CA ASP A 237 3.09 -9.32 -14.41
C ASP A 237 3.28 -8.50 -13.12
N LEU A 238 3.60 -7.21 -13.25
CA LEU A 238 3.81 -6.34 -12.10
C LEU A 238 2.51 -6.02 -11.34
N ALA A 239 1.35 -6.00 -12.01
CA ALA A 239 0.06 -5.77 -11.38
C ALA A 239 -0.38 -7.01 -10.60
N ASP A 240 -0.13 -8.21 -11.13
CA ASP A 240 -0.35 -9.48 -10.44
C ASP A 240 0.46 -9.58 -9.15
N LEU A 241 1.79 -9.32 -9.22
CA LEU A 241 2.67 -9.33 -8.05
C LEU A 241 2.24 -8.28 -6.99
N LYS A 242 1.82 -7.10 -7.46
CA LYS A 242 1.27 -6.04 -6.61
C LYS A 242 0.01 -6.49 -5.90
N HIS A 243 -0.93 -7.12 -6.61
CA HIS A 243 -2.20 -7.54 -6.04
C HIS A 243 -2.03 -8.72 -5.09
N PHE A 244 -1.25 -9.72 -5.49
CA PHE A 244 -0.91 -10.88 -4.65
C PHE A 244 -0.30 -10.42 -3.32
N GLY A 245 0.76 -9.61 -3.36
CA GLY A 245 1.40 -9.10 -2.14
C GLY A 245 0.47 -8.25 -1.29
N ALA A 246 -0.33 -7.37 -1.92
CA ALA A 246 -1.30 -6.56 -1.18
C ALA A 246 -2.36 -7.43 -0.47
N ALA A 247 -2.80 -8.52 -1.11
CA ALA A 247 -3.76 -9.44 -0.53
C ALA A 247 -3.16 -10.25 0.63
N THR A 248 -1.92 -10.78 0.50
CA THR A 248 -1.24 -11.50 1.60
C THR A 248 -1.03 -10.60 2.82
N ALA A 249 -0.65 -9.34 2.58
CA ALA A 249 -0.46 -8.37 3.65
C ALA A 249 -1.79 -7.95 4.31
N THR A 250 -2.90 -8.01 3.57
CA THR A 250 -4.23 -7.63 4.08
C THR A 250 -4.81 -8.70 5.00
N SER A 251 -4.82 -9.97 4.57
CA SER A 251 -5.41 -11.06 5.34
C SER A 251 -4.46 -11.62 6.41
N GLY A 252 -3.14 -11.50 6.23
CA GLY A 252 -2.14 -12.14 7.10
C GLY A 252 -1.10 -11.22 7.73
N GLY A 253 -0.94 -9.97 7.28
CA GLY A 253 0.20 -9.15 7.73
C GLY A 253 1.56 -9.62 7.18
N VAL A 254 1.56 -10.42 6.10
CA VAL A 254 2.79 -10.89 5.45
C VAL A 254 3.63 -9.70 4.93
N GLU A 255 4.86 -9.59 5.42
CA GLU A 255 5.80 -8.54 4.98
C GLU A 255 6.79 -9.00 3.89
N ILE A 256 6.93 -10.31 3.66
CA ILE A 256 7.77 -10.88 2.61
C ILE A 256 7.21 -12.23 2.16
N PHE A 257 7.20 -12.46 0.85
CA PHE A 257 6.91 -13.76 0.24
C PHE A 257 7.99 -14.12 -0.78
N HIS A 258 8.07 -15.41 -1.11
CA HIS A 258 8.97 -15.94 -2.12
C HIS A 258 8.18 -16.66 -3.20
N MET A 259 8.49 -16.36 -4.46
CA MET A 259 7.94 -17.06 -5.60
C MET A 259 9.12 -17.60 -6.43
N PRO A 260 9.47 -18.90 -6.29
CA PRO A 260 10.66 -19.49 -6.90
C PRO A 260 10.78 -19.21 -8.39
N GLY A 261 11.93 -18.67 -8.80
CA GLY A 261 12.24 -18.29 -10.18
C GLY A 261 11.65 -16.95 -10.63
N ILE A 262 10.90 -16.26 -9.76
CA ILE A 262 10.27 -14.97 -10.03
C ILE A 262 10.80 -13.90 -9.08
N THR A 263 10.77 -14.11 -7.76
CA THR A 263 11.30 -13.14 -6.79
C THR A 263 12.83 -13.24 -6.69
N PRO A 264 13.55 -12.11 -6.54
CA PRO A 264 15.02 -12.06 -6.61
C PRO A 264 15.74 -12.89 -5.54
N GLU A 265 15.13 -13.08 -4.37
CA GLU A 265 15.71 -13.83 -3.24
C GLU A 265 15.44 -15.33 -3.29
N ALA A 266 14.56 -15.80 -4.18
CA ALA A 266 14.22 -17.21 -4.34
C ALA A 266 14.40 -17.66 -5.79
N PRO A 267 15.64 -17.89 -6.28
CA PRO A 267 15.86 -18.46 -7.60
C PRO A 267 15.32 -19.89 -7.71
N THR A 268 15.28 -20.64 -6.60
CA THR A 268 14.65 -21.96 -6.49
C THR A 268 13.87 -22.06 -5.18
N LEU A 269 13.06 -23.12 -5.04
CA LEU A 269 12.32 -23.36 -3.81
C LEU A 269 13.27 -23.62 -2.63
N GLU A 270 14.32 -24.41 -2.84
CA GLU A 270 15.34 -24.71 -1.83
C GLU A 270 16.06 -23.45 -1.36
N ALA A 271 16.38 -22.54 -2.28
CA ALA A 271 17.02 -21.27 -1.94
C ALA A 271 16.13 -20.38 -1.03
N ALA A 272 14.80 -20.46 -1.18
CA ALA A 272 13.88 -19.74 -0.31
C ALA A 272 13.97 -20.22 1.16
N PHE A 273 14.38 -21.47 1.40
CA PHE A 273 14.53 -22.08 2.73
C PHE A 273 16.00 -22.20 3.19
N ASP A 274 16.91 -21.37 2.66
CA ASP A 274 18.35 -21.41 2.97
C ASP A 274 19.01 -22.78 2.69
N GLY A 275 18.52 -23.50 1.68
CA GLY A 275 18.96 -24.87 1.36
C GLY A 275 18.49 -25.93 2.37
N GLY A 276 17.67 -25.55 3.35
CA GLY A 276 17.05 -26.43 4.32
C GLY A 276 15.90 -27.26 3.75
N PRO A 277 15.33 -28.17 4.57
CA PRO A 277 14.19 -28.98 4.17
C PRO A 277 12.94 -28.11 3.96
N VAL A 278 12.26 -28.32 2.83
CA VAL A 278 10.98 -27.67 2.51
C VAL A 278 9.86 -28.31 3.35
N PRO A 279 9.09 -27.54 4.15
CA PRO A 279 7.94 -28.07 4.88
C PRO A 279 6.86 -28.64 3.95
N THR A 280 6.03 -29.54 4.48
CA THR A 280 4.82 -29.99 3.76
C THR A 280 3.97 -28.79 3.34
N PRO A 281 3.58 -28.68 2.06
CA PRO A 281 2.87 -27.51 1.58
C PRO A 281 1.44 -27.45 2.13
N ILE A 282 1.00 -26.24 2.45
CA ILE A 282 -0.42 -25.89 2.54
C ILE A 282 -0.94 -25.85 1.10
N VAL A 283 -2.02 -26.58 0.83
CA VAL A 283 -2.55 -26.74 -0.52
C VAL A 283 -3.65 -25.73 -0.78
N TYR A 284 -3.57 -25.03 -1.92
CA TYR A 284 -4.63 -24.21 -2.47
C TYR A 284 -5.25 -24.93 -3.67
N GLY A 285 -6.35 -25.64 -3.44
CA GLY A 285 -7.11 -26.36 -4.44
C GLY A 285 -8.47 -25.72 -4.72
N GLU A 286 -9.32 -26.43 -5.46
CA GLU A 286 -10.69 -26.00 -5.79
C GLU A 286 -11.56 -25.65 -4.55
N PRO A 287 -11.53 -26.42 -3.44
CA PRO A 287 -12.29 -26.07 -2.24
C PRO A 287 -11.82 -24.76 -1.62
N GLU A 288 -10.50 -24.57 -1.50
CA GLU A 288 -9.91 -23.37 -0.92
C GLU A 288 -10.17 -22.14 -1.79
N ARG A 289 -10.01 -22.28 -3.11
CA ARG A 289 -10.34 -21.25 -4.09
C ARG A 289 -11.78 -20.78 -3.96
N ARG A 290 -12.73 -21.73 -3.85
CA ARG A 290 -14.14 -21.42 -3.65
C ARG A 290 -14.41 -20.72 -2.33
N ALA A 291 -13.83 -21.22 -1.24
CA ALA A 291 -14.01 -20.65 0.08
C ALA A 291 -13.53 -19.19 0.15
N VAL A 292 -12.40 -18.87 -0.49
CA VAL A 292 -11.88 -17.50 -0.56
C VAL A 292 -12.79 -16.59 -1.38
N TYR A 293 -13.27 -17.06 -2.53
CA TYR A 293 -14.22 -16.29 -3.34
C TYR A 293 -15.50 -16.00 -2.56
N GLU A 294 -16.04 -17.00 -1.85
CA GLU A 294 -17.23 -16.87 -1.01
C GLU A 294 -16.97 -15.89 0.14
N ALA A 295 -15.82 -15.98 0.81
CA ALA A 295 -15.45 -15.07 1.90
C ALA A 295 -15.30 -13.60 1.43
N LEU A 296 -14.69 -13.36 0.27
CA LEU A 296 -14.57 -12.00 -0.30
C LEU A 296 -15.90 -11.41 -0.80
N ASN A 297 -16.95 -12.21 -0.87
CA ASN A 297 -18.28 -11.82 -1.33
C ASN A 297 -19.38 -12.05 -0.26
N ASP A 298 -19.02 -12.39 0.98
CA ASP A 298 -19.99 -12.77 2.01
C ASP A 298 -20.83 -11.59 2.54
N GLN A 299 -20.31 -10.36 2.36
CA GLN A 299 -20.99 -9.10 2.69
C GLN A 299 -21.99 -8.67 1.60
N GLY A 300 -22.06 -9.36 0.46
CA GLY A 300 -22.92 -9.01 -0.67
C GLY A 300 -24.20 -9.86 -0.73
N SER A 301 -25.36 -9.21 -0.76
CA SER A 301 -26.66 -9.88 -0.95
C SER A 301 -27.50 -9.25 -2.06
N SER A 302 -27.44 -7.92 -2.19
CA SER A 302 -28.08 -7.16 -3.25
C SER A 302 -27.22 -7.15 -4.50
N THR A 303 -27.83 -7.35 -5.67
CA THR A 303 -27.16 -7.22 -6.96
C THR A 303 -27.28 -5.82 -7.56
N ASP A 304 -28.02 -4.90 -6.96
CA ASP A 304 -28.04 -3.48 -7.34
C ASP A 304 -26.70 -2.84 -6.94
N VAL A 305 -25.89 -2.37 -7.89
CA VAL A 305 -24.56 -1.78 -7.63
C VAL A 305 -24.62 -0.26 -7.76
N ASP A 306 -24.29 0.44 -6.67
CA ASP A 306 -24.29 1.90 -6.61
C ASP A 306 -22.91 2.49 -6.92
N PHE A 307 -21.84 1.74 -6.60
CA PHE A 307 -20.48 2.24 -6.66
C PHE A 307 -19.49 1.18 -7.13
N VAL A 308 -18.59 1.53 -8.04
CA VAL A 308 -17.47 0.68 -8.45
C VAL A 308 -16.17 1.40 -8.12
N LEU A 309 -15.31 0.73 -7.36
CA LEU A 309 -13.99 1.22 -6.98
C LEU A 309 -12.89 0.36 -7.59
N LEU A 310 -12.07 0.97 -8.44
CA LEU A 310 -10.92 0.34 -9.07
C LEU A 310 -9.61 1.05 -8.68
N GLY A 311 -8.49 0.31 -8.77
CA GLY A 311 -7.17 0.85 -8.47
C GLY A 311 -6.79 0.75 -7.00
N CYS A 312 -6.93 -0.42 -6.39
CA CYS A 312 -6.32 -0.70 -5.09
C CYS A 312 -5.48 -1.99 -5.10
N PRO A 313 -4.18 -1.91 -4.80
CA PRO A 313 -3.37 -0.68 -4.70
C PRO A 313 -3.44 0.17 -5.98
N HIS A 314 -3.11 1.46 -5.91
CA HIS A 314 -3.28 2.43 -6.99
C HIS A 314 -2.99 1.88 -8.39
N ALA A 315 -3.91 2.13 -9.34
CA ALA A 315 -3.90 1.55 -10.67
C ALA A 315 -2.62 1.92 -11.44
N SER A 316 -2.04 0.93 -12.12
CA SER A 316 -0.96 1.15 -13.09
C SER A 316 -1.51 1.82 -14.36
N LEU A 317 -0.62 2.30 -15.24
CA LEU A 317 -1.02 2.83 -16.52
C LEU A 317 -1.72 1.77 -17.40
N ASP A 318 -1.26 0.51 -17.34
CA ASP A 318 -1.85 -0.60 -18.10
C ASP A 318 -3.26 -0.95 -17.59
N GLN A 319 -3.47 -0.95 -16.28
CA GLN A 319 -4.81 -1.13 -15.70
C GLN A 319 -5.76 0.01 -16.13
N ILE A 320 -5.28 1.26 -16.16
CA ILE A 320 -6.08 2.39 -16.66
C ILE A 320 -6.43 2.22 -18.14
N ALA A 321 -5.49 1.73 -18.96
CA ALA A 321 -5.71 1.46 -20.37
C ALA A 321 -6.79 0.38 -20.57
N GLU A 322 -6.72 -0.72 -19.82
CA GLU A 322 -7.70 -1.80 -19.87
C GLU A 322 -9.10 -1.32 -19.47
N ILE A 323 -9.21 -0.54 -18.39
CA ILE A 323 -10.47 0.09 -17.99
C ILE A 323 -11.03 0.98 -19.11
N ALA A 324 -10.17 1.81 -19.72
CA ALA A 324 -10.57 2.67 -20.83
C ALA A 324 -11.10 1.86 -22.02
N PHE A 325 -10.44 0.77 -22.41
CA PHE A 325 -10.90 -0.09 -23.50
C PHE A 325 -12.22 -0.77 -23.19
N LEU A 326 -12.43 -1.24 -21.96
CA LEU A 326 -13.70 -1.84 -21.54
C LEU A 326 -14.87 -0.84 -21.49
N LEU A 327 -14.57 0.45 -21.34
CA LEU A 327 -15.54 1.55 -21.32
C LEU A 327 -15.75 2.22 -22.69
N GLU A 328 -14.96 1.88 -23.70
CA GLU A 328 -15.03 2.55 -25.00
C GLU A 328 -16.41 2.39 -25.65
N GLY A 329 -17.04 3.52 -25.98
CA GLY A 329 -18.38 3.55 -26.57
C GLY A 329 -19.52 3.20 -25.60
N ARG A 330 -19.24 3.05 -24.30
CA ARG A 330 -20.23 2.77 -23.26
C ARG A 330 -20.51 4.01 -22.41
N THR A 331 -21.59 3.96 -21.64
CA THR A 331 -21.94 4.96 -20.63
C THR A 331 -22.32 4.24 -19.35
N LEU A 332 -21.92 4.79 -18.21
CA LEU A 332 -22.28 4.26 -16.90
C LEU A 332 -23.80 4.27 -16.71
N HIS A 333 -24.29 3.38 -15.86
CA HIS A 333 -25.67 3.41 -15.42
C HIS A 333 -25.94 4.72 -14.65
N ALA A 334 -27.14 5.29 -14.78
CA ALA A 334 -27.47 6.59 -14.21
C ALA A 334 -27.33 6.65 -12.67
N ASP A 335 -27.51 5.49 -12.02
CA ASP A 335 -27.45 5.34 -10.57
C ASP A 335 -26.12 4.73 -10.08
N THR A 336 -25.10 4.64 -10.94
CA THR A 336 -23.80 4.06 -10.57
C THR A 336 -22.65 5.03 -10.74
N GLU A 337 -21.80 5.13 -9.73
CA GLU A 337 -20.54 5.88 -9.77
C GLU A 337 -19.35 4.93 -10.01
N LEU A 338 -18.37 5.33 -10.84
CA LEU A 338 -17.12 4.59 -11.04
C LEU A 338 -15.94 5.49 -10.67
N TRP A 339 -15.20 5.13 -9.63
CA TRP A 339 -13.97 5.82 -9.27
C TRP A 339 -12.74 4.92 -9.48
N ILE A 340 -11.72 5.48 -10.11
CA ILE A 340 -10.44 4.83 -10.38
C ILE A 340 -9.35 5.62 -9.66
N MET A 341 -8.68 4.97 -8.72
CA MET A 341 -7.60 5.59 -7.95
C MET A 341 -6.25 5.33 -8.63
N THR A 342 -5.48 6.37 -8.87
CA THR A 342 -4.17 6.28 -9.54
C THR A 342 -3.22 7.39 -9.07
N PRO A 343 -1.89 7.22 -9.16
CA PRO A 343 -0.96 8.30 -8.83
C PRO A 343 -1.08 9.44 -9.86
N ARG A 344 -0.94 10.70 -9.43
CA ARG A 344 -0.97 11.86 -10.34
C ARG A 344 0.03 11.79 -11.51
N ALA A 345 1.21 11.21 -11.26
CA ALA A 345 2.21 10.98 -12.29
C ALA A 345 1.71 10.05 -13.42
N LEU A 346 0.97 8.98 -13.07
CA LEU A 346 0.42 8.06 -14.06
C LEU A 346 -0.81 8.63 -14.75
N ARG A 347 -1.65 9.41 -14.04
CA ARG A 347 -2.74 10.17 -14.69
C ARG A 347 -2.22 11.08 -15.80
N THR A 348 -1.07 11.74 -15.60
CA THR A 348 -0.45 12.58 -16.64
C THR A 348 -0.16 11.78 -17.91
N MET A 349 0.27 10.52 -17.79
CA MET A 349 0.49 9.64 -18.94
C MET A 349 -0.83 9.13 -19.52
N ALA A 350 -1.82 8.81 -18.68
CA ALA A 350 -3.16 8.40 -19.13
C ALA A 350 -3.87 9.50 -19.92
N ASP A 351 -3.72 10.76 -19.51
CA ASP A 351 -4.23 11.94 -20.23
C ASP A 351 -3.61 12.06 -21.62
N ARG A 352 -2.28 11.88 -21.73
CA ARG A 352 -1.56 11.92 -23.01
C ARG A 352 -1.99 10.82 -23.98
N ASN A 353 -2.29 9.63 -23.46
CA ASN A 353 -2.77 8.51 -24.27
C ASN A 353 -4.27 8.60 -24.62
N GLY A 354 -5.01 9.53 -24.01
CA GLY A 354 -6.45 9.69 -24.22
C GLY A 354 -7.33 8.76 -23.38
N TYR A 355 -6.75 7.91 -22.52
CA TYR A 355 -7.48 6.97 -21.67
C TYR A 355 -8.42 7.70 -20.70
N THR A 356 -7.93 8.76 -20.05
CA THR A 356 -8.76 9.57 -19.14
C THR A 356 -9.97 10.17 -19.86
N ALA A 357 -9.83 10.55 -21.13
CA ALA A 357 -10.93 11.10 -21.91
C ALA A 357 -11.99 10.04 -22.23
N ILE A 358 -11.59 8.80 -22.53
CA ILE A 358 -12.53 7.68 -22.74
C ILE A 358 -13.31 7.42 -21.45
N ILE A 359 -12.62 7.29 -20.32
CA ILE A 359 -13.24 7.00 -19.02
C ILE A 359 -14.23 8.12 -18.63
N ARG A 360 -13.84 9.39 -18.77
CA ARG A 360 -14.72 10.53 -18.49
C ARG A 360 -15.95 10.58 -19.38
N ARG A 361 -15.82 10.24 -20.68
CA ARG A 361 -16.97 10.19 -21.60
C ARG A 361 -17.97 9.11 -21.20
N ALA A 362 -17.51 7.99 -20.64
CA ALA A 362 -18.40 6.99 -20.10
C ALA A 362 -19.11 7.45 -18.83
N GLY A 363 -18.55 8.42 -18.09
CA GLY A 363 -19.05 8.91 -16.81
C GLY A 363 -18.16 8.56 -15.62
N GLY A 364 -17.05 7.83 -15.84
CA GLY A 364 -16.11 7.45 -14.80
C GLY A 364 -15.19 8.58 -14.36
N ARG A 365 -14.66 8.47 -13.14
CA ARG A 365 -13.79 9.47 -12.52
C ARG A 365 -12.43 8.86 -12.21
N LEU A 366 -11.36 9.52 -12.64
CA LEU A 366 -10.00 9.22 -12.21
C LEU A 366 -9.63 10.20 -11.10
N LEU A 367 -9.49 9.69 -9.89
CA LEU A 367 -9.13 10.46 -8.72
C LEU A 367 -7.67 10.15 -8.37
N THR A 368 -6.89 11.20 -8.15
CA THR A 368 -5.47 11.09 -7.87
C THR A 368 -5.19 11.24 -6.40
N ASP A 369 -4.11 10.59 -5.98
CA ASP A 369 -3.53 10.78 -4.64
C ASP A 369 -4.46 10.35 -3.49
N SER A 370 -5.50 9.58 -3.84
CA SER A 370 -6.70 9.39 -3.03
C SER A 370 -6.93 7.96 -2.60
N CYS A 371 -7.11 7.73 -1.30
CA CYS A 371 -7.49 6.43 -0.74
C CYS A 371 -8.87 6.49 -0.04
N PRO A 372 -9.92 5.87 -0.61
CA PRO A 372 -11.26 5.81 -0.01
C PRO A 372 -11.28 5.15 1.37
N ALA A 373 -10.51 4.06 1.56
CA ALA A 373 -10.43 3.35 2.83
C ALA A 373 -9.80 4.22 3.94
N MET A 374 -8.72 4.95 3.64
CA MET A 374 -8.11 5.89 4.58
C MET A 374 -9.00 7.10 4.87
N SER A 375 -9.76 7.55 3.88
CA SER A 375 -10.67 8.69 4.00
C SER A 375 -12.00 8.32 4.66
N LYS A 376 -12.30 7.02 4.77
CA LYS A 376 -13.60 6.48 5.19
C LYS A 376 -14.74 7.13 4.41
N ALA A 377 -14.63 7.16 3.09
CA ALA A 377 -15.59 7.81 2.23
C ALA A 377 -15.86 7.03 0.93
N ALA A 378 -17.12 7.08 0.52
CA ALA A 378 -17.68 6.58 -0.73
C ALA A 378 -18.71 7.63 -1.23
N PRO A 379 -19.27 7.52 -2.44
CA PRO A 379 -20.39 8.36 -2.85
C PRO A 379 -21.52 8.37 -1.81
N GLU A 380 -22.22 9.51 -1.68
CA GLU A 380 -23.33 9.63 -0.75
C GLU A 380 -24.45 8.65 -1.12
N GLY A 381 -24.95 7.90 -0.13
CA GLY A 381 -26.02 6.92 -0.35
C GLY A 381 -25.58 5.56 -0.87
N THR A 382 -24.27 5.31 -1.08
CA THR A 382 -23.77 3.98 -1.46
C THR A 382 -24.21 2.91 -0.45
N ARG A 383 -24.83 1.84 -0.94
CA ARG A 383 -25.22 0.65 -0.16
C ARG A 383 -24.46 -0.57 -0.62
N VAL A 384 -24.19 -0.69 -1.92
CA VAL A 384 -23.50 -1.82 -2.52
C VAL A 384 -22.37 -1.30 -3.41
N PHE A 385 -21.15 -1.77 -3.15
CA PHE A 385 -20.01 -1.48 -4.02
C PHE A 385 -19.44 -2.73 -4.68
N ALA A 386 -18.73 -2.55 -5.79
CA ALA A 386 -17.97 -3.62 -6.45
C ALA A 386 -16.51 -3.22 -6.68
N THR A 387 -15.59 -4.19 -6.61
CA THR A 387 -14.16 -3.98 -6.82
C THR A 387 -13.47 -5.24 -7.37
N ASP A 388 -12.34 -5.04 -8.06
CA ASP A 388 -11.44 -6.11 -8.49
C ASP A 388 -10.28 -6.34 -7.49
N SER A 389 -10.31 -5.66 -6.34
CA SER A 389 -9.26 -5.69 -5.32
C SER A 389 -9.68 -6.48 -4.09
N ALA A 390 -8.99 -7.58 -3.80
CA ALA A 390 -9.20 -8.35 -2.57
C ALA A 390 -8.97 -7.48 -1.31
N LYS A 391 -8.02 -6.53 -1.39
CA LYS A 391 -7.74 -5.58 -0.30
C LYS A 391 -8.92 -4.64 -0.04
N GLN A 392 -9.57 -4.10 -1.08
CA GLN A 392 -10.74 -3.23 -0.88
C GLN A 392 -11.99 -4.00 -0.48
N ALA A 393 -12.20 -5.18 -1.06
CA ALA A 393 -13.28 -6.07 -0.67
C ALA A 393 -13.22 -6.43 0.82
N HIS A 394 -12.00 -6.55 1.39
CA HIS A 394 -11.80 -6.75 2.81
C HIS A 394 -12.09 -5.49 3.67
N TYR A 395 -11.51 -4.33 3.32
CA TYR A 395 -11.53 -3.17 4.22
C TYR A 395 -12.76 -2.28 4.10
N LEU A 396 -13.14 -1.88 2.88
CA LEU A 396 -14.15 -0.84 2.68
C LEU A 396 -15.55 -1.20 3.23
N PRO A 397 -16.07 -2.44 3.06
CA PRO A 397 -17.38 -2.81 3.58
C PRO A 397 -17.37 -2.80 5.11
N ALA A 398 -16.29 -3.29 5.74
CA ALA A 398 -16.14 -3.26 7.19
C ALA A 398 -16.02 -1.82 7.74
N ILE A 399 -15.36 -0.90 7.01
CA ILE A 399 -15.18 0.49 7.43
C ILE A 399 -16.48 1.30 7.31
N LEU A 400 -17.26 1.09 6.25
CA LEU A 400 -18.43 1.91 5.93
C LEU A 400 -19.77 1.26 6.28
N GLY A 401 -19.79 -0.05 6.58
CA GLY A 401 -21.02 -0.80 6.81
C GLY A 401 -21.88 -0.95 5.54
N ILE A 402 -21.23 -1.21 4.40
CA ILE A 402 -21.87 -1.39 3.09
C ILE A 402 -21.65 -2.80 2.56
N GLU A 403 -22.47 -3.23 1.61
CA GLU A 403 -22.34 -4.51 0.91
C GLU A 403 -21.25 -4.44 -0.17
N ALA A 404 -20.64 -5.58 -0.50
CA ALA A 404 -19.52 -5.65 -1.43
C ALA A 404 -19.57 -6.84 -2.38
N TRP A 405 -19.12 -6.60 -3.60
CA TRP A 405 -18.82 -7.64 -4.57
C TRP A 405 -17.36 -7.57 -5.03
N PHE A 406 -16.70 -8.72 -5.04
CA PHE A 406 -15.35 -8.94 -5.54
C PHE A 406 -15.39 -9.81 -6.80
N GLY A 407 -14.78 -9.34 -7.88
CA GLY A 407 -14.71 -10.09 -9.13
C GLY A 407 -13.60 -9.64 -10.07
N THR A 408 -13.76 -9.95 -11.35
CA THR A 408 -12.83 -9.51 -12.39
C THR A 408 -13.04 -8.03 -12.74
N LEU A 409 -12.03 -7.42 -13.36
CA LEU A 409 -12.12 -6.06 -13.89
C LEU A 409 -13.31 -5.89 -14.85
N ALA A 410 -13.49 -6.86 -15.76
CA ALA A 410 -14.58 -6.84 -16.73
C ALA A 410 -15.96 -6.90 -16.06
N GLU A 411 -16.12 -7.69 -15.01
CA GLU A 411 -17.37 -7.76 -14.24
C GLU A 411 -17.64 -6.45 -13.49
N CYS A 412 -16.60 -5.82 -12.93
CA CYS A 412 -16.73 -4.52 -12.27
C CYS A 412 -17.13 -3.42 -13.27
N VAL A 413 -16.50 -3.38 -14.44
CA VAL A 413 -16.88 -2.42 -15.49
C VAL A 413 -18.29 -2.71 -16.02
N ASP A 414 -18.69 -3.96 -16.17
CA ASP A 414 -20.06 -4.31 -16.56
C ASP A 414 -21.09 -3.89 -15.50
N ALA A 415 -20.77 -4.07 -14.22
CA ALA A 415 -21.60 -3.60 -13.12
C ALA A 415 -21.73 -2.06 -13.13
N ALA A 416 -20.64 -1.34 -13.43
CA ALA A 416 -20.66 0.12 -13.56
C ALA A 416 -21.59 0.61 -14.69
N VAL A 417 -21.69 -0.14 -15.79
CA VAL A 417 -22.51 0.19 -16.96
C VAL A 417 -23.96 -0.28 -16.82
N THR A 418 -24.19 -1.38 -16.12
CA THR A 418 -25.52 -2.01 -16.03
C THR A 418 -26.26 -1.70 -14.72
N GLY A 419 -25.55 -1.19 -13.70
CA GLY A 419 -26.06 -1.03 -12.34
C GLY A 419 -26.30 -2.37 -11.63
N ARG A 420 -25.80 -3.49 -12.17
CA ARG A 420 -26.09 -4.83 -11.69
C ARG A 420 -24.85 -5.69 -11.56
N TRP A 421 -24.67 -6.33 -10.42
CA TRP A 421 -23.69 -7.39 -10.25
C TRP A 421 -24.11 -8.68 -10.95
N ARG A 422 -23.22 -9.24 -11.77
CA ARG A 422 -23.40 -10.51 -12.48
C ARG A 422 -22.16 -11.39 -12.43
N GLY A 423 -21.19 -11.03 -11.60
CA GLY A 423 -19.93 -11.76 -11.47
C GLY A 423 -20.11 -13.11 -10.81
N GLY A 424 -19.18 -14.01 -11.08
CA GLY A 424 -19.21 -15.36 -10.53
C GLY A 424 -17.86 -16.05 -10.64
N LEU A 425 -17.60 -16.98 -9.71
CA LEU A 425 -16.41 -17.81 -9.79
C LEU A 425 -16.49 -18.74 -11.02
N ARG A 426 -15.64 -18.48 -12.01
CA ARG A 426 -15.56 -19.33 -13.21
C ARG A 426 -14.93 -20.68 -12.86
N ARG A 427 -15.38 -21.73 -13.56
CA ARG A 427 -14.88 -23.10 -13.43
C ARG A 427 -13.54 -23.27 -14.12
#